data_AF-A0A1N6MSP8-F1
#
_entry.id   AF-A0A1N6MSP8-F1
#
_cell.length_a   1.000
_cell.length_b   1.000
_cell.length_c   1.000
_cell.angle_alpha   90.00
_cell.angle_beta   90.00
_cell.angle_gamma   90.00
#
_symmetry.space_group_name_H-M   'P 1'
#
loop_
_entity.id
_entity.type
_entity.pdbx_description
1 polymer ?
#
loop_
_entity_poly.entity_id
_entity_poly.type
_entity_poly.pdbx_seq_one_letter_code
_entity_poly.pdbx_strand_id
1 'polypeptide(L)'
;MADLYLKIKTNQMILKNLNNQKELSITGNFSTSRLLVGDFYNAELQLRLLCKQHNLIRFIDRFFSRNHRVLIHPLDQSEGGLCSVEERVLLEVAHGGFQRRTKKVLIHQGNRLLSDTEVREILLSKRQ
;
A
#
# COMPACT_ATOMS: atom_id res chain seq x y z
N MET A 1 2.05 -15.81 -1.82
CA MET A 1 1.43 -14.82 -0.92
C MET A 1 2.54 -14.11 -0.18
N ALA A 2 2.46 -12.79 -0.03
CA ALA A 2 3.43 -12.02 0.75
C ALA A 2 2.67 -11.04 1.65
N ASP A 3 3.29 -10.71 2.78
CA ASP A 3 2.81 -9.67 3.70
C ASP A 3 3.59 -8.39 3.43
N LEU A 4 2.84 -7.34 3.13
CA LEU A 4 3.37 -6.11 2.57
C LEU A 4 3.00 -4.93 3.45
N TYR A 5 3.97 -4.07 3.68
CA TYR A 5 3.80 -2.81 4.38
C TYR A 5 4.00 -1.66 3.40
N LEU A 6 2.90 -0.99 3.04
CA LEU A 6 2.88 0.13 2.11
C LEU A 6 2.78 1.42 2.90
N LYS A 7 3.89 2.15 2.99
CA LYS A 7 3.96 3.49 3.56
C LYS A 7 3.72 4.52 2.45
N ILE A 8 2.82 5.46 2.66
CA ILE A 8 2.53 6.54 1.71
C ILE A 8 2.79 7.87 2.39
N LYS A 9 3.63 8.68 1.74
CA LYS A 9 3.98 10.04 2.11
C LYS A 9 3.64 10.96 0.95
N THR A 10 3.77 12.26 1.18
CA THR A 10 3.64 13.28 0.14
C THR A 10 4.55 12.93 -1.03
N ASN A 11 3.96 12.59 -2.18
CA ASN A 11 4.67 12.28 -3.43
C ASN A 11 5.66 11.10 -3.35
N GLN A 12 5.56 10.23 -2.34
CA GLN A 12 6.45 9.08 -2.18
C GLN A 12 5.69 7.86 -1.65
N MET A 13 5.96 6.69 -2.24
CA MET A 13 5.51 5.40 -1.72
C MET A 13 6.71 4.52 -1.39
N ILE A 14 6.63 3.81 -0.27
CA ILE A 14 7.65 2.85 0.18
C ILE A 14 6.95 1.53 0.46
N LEU A 15 7.36 0.48 -0.24
CA LEU A 15 6.78 -0.85 -0.10
C LEU A 15 7.84 -1.79 0.47
N LYS A 16 7.55 -2.36 1.64
CA LYS A 16 8.38 -3.39 2.27
C LYS A 16 7.70 -4.75 2.15
N ASN A 17 8.44 -5.75 1.69
CA ASN A 17 8.03 -7.14 1.72
C ASN A 17 8.58 -7.81 2.97
N LEU A 18 7.70 -8.17 3.91
CA LEU A 18 8.10 -8.71 5.20
C LEU A 18 8.68 -10.11 5.10
N ASN A 19 8.39 -10.86 4.02
CA ASN A 19 8.88 -12.21 3.84
C ASN A 19 10.38 -12.25 3.53
N ASN A 20 10.88 -11.28 2.77
CA ASN A 20 12.28 -11.22 2.34
C ASN A 20 13.00 -9.94 2.76
N GLN A 21 12.35 -9.09 3.55
CA GLN A 21 12.86 -7.82 4.07
C GLN A 21 13.25 -6.78 3.00
N LYS A 22 12.95 -7.04 1.72
CA LYS A 22 13.22 -6.09 0.65
C LYS A 22 12.30 -4.88 0.82
N GLU A 23 12.90 -3.70 0.83
CA GLU A 23 12.19 -2.41 0.82
C GLU A 23 12.58 -1.66 -0.45
N LEU A 24 11.59 -1.13 -1.16
CA LEU A 24 11.81 -0.25 -2.31
C LEU A 24 10.92 0.99 -2.16
N SER A 25 11.38 2.09 -2.72
CA SER A 25 10.64 3.34 -2.76
C SER A 25 10.50 3.85 -4.18
N ILE A 26 9.46 4.66 -4.42
CA ILE A 26 9.25 5.37 -5.66
C ILE A 26 8.68 6.75 -5.35
N THR A 27 9.06 7.73 -6.17
CA THR A 27 8.51 9.09 -6.10
C THR A 27 7.59 9.35 -7.29
N GLY A 28 6.62 10.23 -7.10
CA GLY A 28 5.68 10.64 -8.14
C GLY A 28 5.14 12.03 -7.85
N ASN A 29 4.16 12.47 -8.64
CA ASN A 29 3.45 13.73 -8.41
C ASN A 29 1.97 13.40 -8.28
N PHE A 30 1.59 12.93 -7.10
CA PHE A 30 0.24 12.44 -6.83
C PHE A 30 -0.43 13.05 -5.60
N SER A 31 0.30 13.79 -4.78
CA SER A 31 -0.24 14.51 -3.62
C SER A 31 -0.54 15.96 -3.98
N THR A 32 -1.43 16.59 -3.21
CA THR A 32 -1.73 18.03 -3.27
C THR A 32 -1.42 18.67 -1.92
N SER A 33 -1.75 19.94 -1.72
CA SER A 33 -1.61 20.56 -0.39
C SER A 33 -2.59 20.01 0.65
N ARG A 34 -3.71 19.38 0.23
CA ARG A 34 -4.77 18.91 1.13
C ARG A 34 -4.98 17.39 1.12
N LEU A 35 -4.54 16.70 0.07
CA LEU A 35 -4.78 15.26 -0.10
C LEU A 35 -3.46 14.54 -0.32
N LEU A 36 -3.23 13.49 0.48
CA LEU A 36 -2.12 12.56 0.29
C LEU A 36 -2.14 11.91 -1.10
N VAL A 37 -3.34 11.65 -1.63
CA VAL A 37 -3.57 11.23 -3.01
C VAL A 37 -4.61 12.17 -3.63
N GLY A 38 -4.13 13.17 -4.38
CA GLY A 38 -4.95 14.05 -5.21
C GLY A 38 -4.95 13.69 -6.71
N ASP A 39 -3.92 13.01 -7.21
CA ASP A 39 -3.92 12.38 -8.54
C ASP A 39 -3.93 10.86 -8.39
N PHE A 40 -5.13 10.29 -8.50
CA PHE A 40 -5.36 8.85 -8.37
C PHE A 40 -4.57 8.04 -9.40
N TYR A 41 -4.58 8.44 -10.67
CA TYR A 41 -3.98 7.66 -11.75
C TYR A 41 -2.46 7.65 -11.66
N ASN A 42 -1.86 8.78 -11.27
CA ASN A 42 -0.43 8.84 -11.00
C ASN A 42 -0.05 7.94 -9.82
N ALA A 43 -0.77 8.02 -8.69
CA ALA A 43 -0.54 7.17 -7.52
C ALA A 43 -0.64 5.67 -7.85
N GLU A 44 -1.68 5.26 -8.57
CA GLU A 44 -1.89 3.88 -9.01
C GLU A 44 -0.75 3.40 -9.93
N LEU A 45 -0.33 4.23 -10.89
CA LEU A 45 0.79 3.94 -11.79
C LEU A 45 2.09 3.74 -11.01
N GLN A 46 2.41 4.63 -10.07
CA GLN A 46 3.62 4.51 -9.25
C GLN A 46 3.61 3.23 -8.42
N LEU A 47 2.50 2.92 -7.76
CA LEU A 47 2.38 1.68 -6.99
C LEU A 47 2.52 0.44 -7.87
N ARG A 48 1.96 0.46 -9.08
CA ARG A 48 2.09 -0.63 -10.05
C ARG A 48 3.53 -0.83 -10.50
N LEU A 49 4.29 0.24 -10.73
CA LEU A 49 5.72 0.16 -11.04
C LEU A 49 6.51 -0.42 -9.86
N LEU A 50 6.23 0.04 -8.64
CA LEU A 50 6.85 -0.46 -7.42
C LEU A 50 6.58 -1.96 -7.20
N CYS A 51 5.34 -2.41 -7.45
CA CYS A 51 4.97 -3.83 -7.38
C CYS A 51 5.71 -4.68 -8.41
N LYS A 52 5.94 -4.15 -9.63
CA LYS A 52 6.75 -4.82 -10.66
C LYS A 52 8.21 -4.96 -10.22
N GLN A 53 8.81 -3.91 -9.66
CA GLN A 53 10.18 -3.94 -9.13
C GLN A 53 10.36 -4.91 -7.95
N HIS A 54 9.29 -5.14 -7.18
CA HIS A 54 9.23 -6.15 -6.13
C HIS A 54 8.97 -7.57 -6.65
N ASN A 55 8.79 -7.77 -7.96
CA ASN A 55 8.43 -9.05 -8.55
C ASN A 55 7.11 -9.63 -8.03
N LEU A 56 6.19 -8.78 -7.55
CA LEU A 56 4.88 -9.20 -7.04
C LEU A 56 3.89 -9.45 -8.18
N ILE A 57 4.17 -8.89 -9.36
CA ILE A 57 3.33 -9.01 -10.54
C ILE A 57 4.18 -9.54 -11.70
N ARG A 58 4.28 -10.87 -11.79
CA ARG A 58 4.93 -11.55 -12.92
C ARG A 58 3.88 -12.04 -13.92
N PHE A 59 4.27 -12.07 -15.20
CA PHE A 59 3.40 -12.52 -16.29
C PHE A 59 3.00 -14.00 -16.13
N ILE A 60 3.92 -14.83 -15.65
CA ILE A 60 3.70 -16.26 -15.33
C ILE A 60 2.68 -16.47 -14.21
N ASP A 61 2.59 -15.53 -13.26
CA ASP A 61 1.62 -15.61 -12.16
C ASP A 61 0.18 -15.28 -12.64
N ARG A 62 -0.07 -15.07 -13.95
CA ARG A 62 -1.44 -14.97 -14.49
C ARG A 62 -2.27 -16.24 -14.26
N PHE A 63 -1.61 -17.39 -14.18
CA PHE A 63 -2.26 -18.68 -13.92
C PHE A 63 -2.25 -19.08 -12.43
N PHE A 64 -1.46 -18.42 -11.60
CA PHE A 64 -1.39 -18.67 -10.15
C PHE A 64 -1.85 -17.42 -9.38
N SER A 65 -3.02 -17.51 -8.74
CA SER A 65 -3.62 -16.46 -7.91
C SER A 65 -2.83 -16.21 -6.61
N ARG A 66 -1.59 -15.70 -6.73
CA ARG A 66 -0.82 -15.21 -5.60
C ARG A 66 -1.41 -13.90 -5.14
N ASN A 67 -2.35 -14.00 -4.20
CA ASN A 67 -2.93 -12.85 -3.55
C ASN A 67 -2.06 -12.42 -2.35
N HIS A 68 -1.89 -11.12 -2.17
CA HIS A 68 -1.04 -10.53 -1.12
C HIS A 68 -1.86 -9.90 0.01
N ARG A 69 -1.29 -9.79 1.20
CA ARG A 69 -1.88 -9.02 2.30
C ARG A 69 -1.12 -7.70 2.40
N VAL A 70 -1.85 -6.59 2.43
CA VAL A 70 -1.27 -5.25 2.38
C VAL A 70 -1.78 -4.45 3.56
N LEU A 71 -0.86 -3.90 4.35
CA LEU A 71 -1.16 -2.86 5.33
C LEU A 71 -0.72 -1.52 4.74
N ILE A 72 -1.67 -0.64 4.49
CA ILE A 72 -1.43 0.74 4.06
C ILE A 72 -1.23 1.60 5.29
N HIS A 73 -0.23 2.47 5.25
CA HIS A 73 0.07 3.42 6.30
C HIS A 73 0.32 4.80 5.68
N PRO A 74 -0.70 5.68 5.66
CA PRO A 74 -0.53 7.09 5.34
C PRO A 74 0.22 7.77 6.48
N LEU A 75 1.32 8.46 6.17
CA LEU A 75 2.20 9.09 7.16
C LEU A 75 2.10 10.61 7.17
N ASP A 76 1.59 11.21 6.10
CA ASP A 76 1.41 12.64 5.94
C ASP A 76 -0.07 12.94 5.63
N GLN A 77 -0.49 14.19 5.86
CA GLN A 77 -1.79 14.72 5.43
C GLN A 77 -2.99 13.88 5.91
N SER A 78 -2.90 13.33 7.11
CA SER A 78 -3.96 12.58 7.81
C SER A 78 -4.29 13.23 9.16
N GLU A 79 -4.16 14.56 9.24
CA GLU A 79 -4.47 15.34 10.44
C GLU A 79 -5.95 15.23 10.78
N GLY A 80 -6.27 14.78 12.00
CA GLY A 80 -7.66 14.54 12.40
C GLY A 80 -8.24 13.20 11.92
N GLY A 81 -7.41 12.35 11.30
CA GLY A 81 -7.82 11.07 10.73
C GLY A 81 -8.32 11.18 9.29
N LEU A 82 -8.43 10.05 8.61
CA LEU A 82 -8.94 9.98 7.24
C LEU A 82 -10.46 10.04 7.22
N CYS A 83 -11.01 10.81 6.29
CA CYS A 83 -12.42 10.68 5.93
C CYS A 83 -12.66 9.45 5.02
N SER A 84 -13.92 9.07 4.87
CA SER A 84 -14.30 7.89 4.07
C SER A 84 -13.87 7.95 2.60
N VAL A 85 -13.78 9.16 2.02
CA VAL A 85 -13.31 9.36 0.64
C VAL A 85 -11.81 9.06 0.55
N GLU A 86 -11.01 9.54 1.49
CA GLU A 86 -9.56 9.31 1.52
C GLU A 86 -9.25 7.83 1.77
N GLU A 87 -9.95 7.20 2.70
CA GLU A 87 -9.84 5.75 2.91
C GLU A 87 -10.16 4.98 1.63
N ARG A 88 -11.24 5.35 0.93
CA ARG A 88 -11.63 4.71 -0.33
C ARG A 88 -10.56 4.89 -1.40
N VAL A 89 -10.01 6.09 -1.55
CA VAL A 89 -8.95 6.37 -2.52
C VAL A 89 -7.71 5.51 -2.24
N LEU A 90 -7.27 5.39 -0.99
CA LEU A 90 -6.12 4.55 -0.62
C LEU A 90 -6.35 3.08 -0.95
N LEU A 91 -7.55 2.55 -0.66
CA LEU A 91 -7.92 1.18 -0.98
C LEU A 91 -7.94 0.93 -2.49
N GLU A 92 -8.50 1.84 -3.28
CA GLU A 92 -8.58 1.72 -4.73
C GLU A 92 -7.19 1.84 -5.39
N VAL A 93 -6.33 2.75 -4.91
CA VAL A 93 -4.93 2.83 -5.36
C VAL A 93 -4.21 1.52 -5.10
N ALA A 94 -4.40 0.92 -3.93
CA ALA A 94 -3.83 -0.39 -3.62
C ALA A 94 -4.39 -1.47 -4.55
N HIS A 95 -5.71 -1.60 -4.67
CA HIS A 95 -6.31 -2.62 -5.53
C HIS A 95 -5.88 -2.49 -7.00
N GLY A 96 -5.81 -1.27 -7.54
CA GLY A 96 -5.31 -1.00 -8.90
C GLY A 96 -3.81 -1.27 -9.05
N GLY A 97 -3.00 -0.75 -8.14
CA GLY A 97 -1.54 -0.91 -8.16
C GLY A 97 -1.10 -2.37 -8.07
N PHE A 98 -1.77 -3.17 -7.24
CA PHE A 98 -1.56 -4.62 -7.13
C PHE A 98 -2.25 -5.43 -8.25
N GLN A 99 -2.88 -4.79 -9.23
CA GLN A 99 -3.62 -5.44 -10.32
C GLN A 99 -4.63 -6.46 -9.80
N ARG A 100 -5.38 -6.10 -8.75
CA ARG A 100 -6.39 -6.92 -8.06
C ARG A 100 -5.84 -8.21 -7.41
N ARG A 101 -4.51 -8.33 -7.23
CA ARG A 101 -3.85 -9.49 -6.58
C ARG A 101 -3.71 -9.31 -5.07
N THR A 102 -4.75 -8.82 -4.42
CA THR A 102 -4.78 -8.58 -2.97
C THR A 102 -5.80 -9.50 -2.32
N LYS A 103 -5.40 -10.25 -1.29
CA LYS A 103 -6.27 -11.06 -0.44
C LYS A 103 -6.93 -10.21 0.63
N LYS A 104 -6.19 -9.26 1.19
CA LYS A 104 -6.62 -8.40 2.29
C LYS A 104 -5.88 -7.08 2.17
N VAL A 105 -6.60 -5.98 2.26
CA VAL A 105 -6.04 -4.63 2.32
C VAL A 105 -6.63 -3.96 3.57
N LEU A 106 -5.75 -3.44 4.42
CA LEU A 106 -6.10 -2.71 5.64
C LEU A 106 -5.41 -1.35 5.62
N ILE A 107 -6.00 -0.38 6.30
CA ILE A 107 -5.38 0.91 6.56
C ILE A 107 -5.07 0.98 8.06
N HIS A 108 -3.85 1.36 8.40
CA HIS A 108 -3.45 1.73 9.75
C HIS A 108 -3.28 3.24 9.80
N GLN A 109 -4.00 3.90 10.69
CA GLN A 109 -3.84 5.32 10.99
C GLN A 109 -3.07 5.43 12.31
N GLY A 110 -1.84 5.94 12.27
CA GLY A 110 -0.99 6.10 13.44
C GLY A 110 0.19 7.00 13.14
N ASN A 111 0.69 7.71 14.15
CA ASN A 111 1.79 8.67 13.95
C ASN A 111 3.18 8.03 14.05
N ARG A 112 3.25 6.77 14.48
CA ARG A 112 4.51 6.03 14.62
C ARG A 112 4.59 4.92 13.59
N LEU A 113 5.80 4.67 13.11
CA LEU A 113 6.06 3.48 12.30
C LEU A 113 5.85 2.22 13.14
N LEU A 114 5.19 1.24 12.53
CA LEU A 114 5.06 -0.10 13.07
C LEU A 114 6.30 -0.94 12.78
N SER A 115 6.65 -1.79 13.73
CA SER A 115 7.62 -2.87 13.54
C SER A 115 7.03 -3.99 12.68
N ASP A 116 7.91 -4.82 12.13
CA ASP A 116 7.53 -5.95 11.28
C ASP A 116 6.62 -6.98 11.97
N THR A 117 6.71 -7.10 13.30
CA THR A 117 5.85 -7.99 14.09
C THR A 117 4.44 -7.41 14.19
N GLU A 118 4.32 -6.14 14.55
CA GLU A 118 3.03 -5.44 14.65
C GLU A 118 2.28 -5.43 13.32
N VAL A 119 2.99 -5.19 12.20
CA VAL A 119 2.35 -5.24 10.87
C VAL A 119 1.77 -6.63 10.59
N ARG A 120 2.50 -7.70 10.92
CA ARG A 120 2.01 -9.08 10.72
C ARG A 120 0.81 -9.39 11.60
N GLU A 121 0.82 -8.96 12.86
CA GLU A 121 -0.29 -9.13 13.80
C GLU A 121 -1.57 -8.47 13.27
N ILE A 122 -1.47 -7.22 12.80
CA ILE A 122 -2.61 -6.50 12.20
C ILE A 122 -3.11 -7.23 10.95
N LEU A 123 -2.21 -7.70 10.07
CA LEU A 123 -2.59 -8.43 8.86
C LEU A 123 -3.25 -9.78 9.18
N LEU A 124 -2.86 -10.46 10.26
CA LEU A 124 -3.39 -11.75 10.71
C LEU A 124 -4.69 -11.65 11.50
N SER A 125 -4.97 -10.50 12.13
CA SER A 125 -6.22 -10.28 12.86
C SER A 125 -7.45 -10.61 11.99
N LYS A 126 -8.45 -11.29 12.55
CA LYS A 126 -9.75 -11.45 11.88
C LYS A 126 -10.42 -10.06 11.90
N ARG A 127 -10.96 -9.60 10.77
CA ARG A 127 -11.78 -8.36 10.76
C ARG A 127 -12.90 -8.53 11.80
N GLN A 128 -13.07 -7.53 12.67
CA GLN A 128 -14.34 -7.33 13.39
C GLN A 128 -15.46 -7.07 12.39
#